data_AF-A0A2I4F9X8-F1
#
_entry.id   AF-A0A2I4F9X8-F1
#
_cell.length_a   1.000
_cell.length_b   1.000
_cell.length_c   1.000
_cell.angle_alpha   90.00
_cell.angle_beta   90.00
_cell.angle_gamma   90.00
#
_symmetry.space_group_name_H-M   'P 1'
#
loop_
_entity.id
_entity.type
_entity.pdbx_description
1 polymer ?
#
loop_
_entity_poly.entity_id
_entity_poly.type
_entity_poly.pdbx_seq_one_letter_code
_entity_poly.pdbx_strand_id
1 'polypeptide(L)'
;MLWKNLSYSKRIPSYVTHGQSHQAILLFHQLQKTGSKITELVLSAVARVCGKVGAIEEGKQAHCMVFKHGFDRDMILMTSLLDMYFKCTDIKDARRVYDEMPSRDVVVNNNMIFGLCRCQLIVEAINLFNNMCERDTGSWNSLISGLAQNSEERKALLLFGKMRVEGVEVDVMTMSSVLSVCADLAGLVNGKQVHGLVIRYGFDLHIPVGNAIIDMYAKCGCMDDACQFFKNMPAKNVVSWTSLIVGHGKHGLGLEALEAFDAMETEGVVPNKITFLGVLYACSHAGLVQEGWRSFNTMIHKYSITPMMEHYTCLVDLLARAGHLMEAYNFIERMPIKPEAKLLTAFFSSCCSHMNVELAKTVGQRLLELEPEQAGTYMLLSNFYGLVGDFEGVANVRRSMLKKGIRKEKACTWIEIDRKVHTFESGDRSHPRSKEIYKYLQNLVQKLKNNGYVPNTSIVMQNVDEHTKEEIVLGHSEKLAITLGLICSPPGTRIMIVKNLRVCADCHLVTALISKIEGREIVARDSSRFHHFSNGKCSCGDHW
;
A
#
# COMPACT_ATOMS: atom_id res chain seq x y z
N MET A 1 -32.23 33.40 1.52
CA MET A 1 -33.66 33.04 1.75
C MET A 1 -34.31 32.21 0.63
N LEU A 2 -33.69 32.00 -0.54
CA LEU A 2 -34.30 31.26 -1.66
C LEU A 2 -34.36 29.72 -1.53
N TRP A 3 -33.71 29.13 -0.52
CA TRP A 3 -33.55 27.66 -0.39
C TRP A 3 -34.66 26.95 0.39
N LYS A 4 -35.47 27.68 1.18
CA LYS A 4 -36.51 27.08 2.03
C LYS A 4 -37.78 26.65 1.27
N ASN A 5 -37.97 27.13 0.03
CA ASN A 5 -39.15 26.83 -0.80
C ASN A 5 -38.93 25.70 -1.82
N LEU A 6 -37.76 25.05 -1.82
CA LEU A 6 -37.50 23.90 -2.70
C LEU A 6 -38.01 22.61 -2.03
N SER A 7 -38.70 21.76 -2.79
CA SER A 7 -39.13 20.44 -2.35
C SER A 7 -37.94 19.60 -1.88
N TYR A 8 -38.17 18.70 -0.91
CA TYR A 8 -37.15 17.76 -0.43
C TYR A 8 -36.51 16.95 -1.58
N SER A 9 -37.28 16.68 -2.65
CA SER A 9 -36.82 16.02 -3.88
C SER A 9 -35.70 16.74 -4.63
N LYS A 10 -35.56 18.06 -4.47
CA LYS A 10 -34.43 18.83 -5.04
C LYS A 10 -33.33 19.06 -4.01
N ARG A 11 -33.70 19.27 -2.75
CA ARG A 11 -32.75 19.61 -1.69
C ARG A 11 -31.83 18.45 -1.35
N ILE A 12 -32.36 17.25 -1.10
CA ILE A 12 -31.53 16.10 -0.68
C ILE A 12 -30.49 15.76 -1.76
N PRO A 13 -30.84 15.55 -3.05
CA PRO A 13 -29.85 15.35 -4.11
C PRO A 13 -28.87 16.51 -4.26
N SER A 14 -29.30 17.77 -4.06
CA SER A 14 -28.41 18.92 -4.06
C SER A 14 -27.37 18.85 -2.92
N TYR A 15 -27.77 18.50 -1.69
CA TYR A 15 -26.82 18.33 -0.60
C TYR A 15 -25.83 17.19 -0.86
N VAL A 16 -26.28 16.11 -1.49
CA VAL A 16 -25.42 14.99 -1.91
C VAL A 16 -24.37 15.46 -2.92
N THR A 17 -24.79 16.19 -3.97
CA THR A 17 -23.89 16.69 -5.02
C THR A 17 -22.87 17.70 -4.49
N HIS A 18 -23.22 18.48 -3.47
CA HIS A 18 -22.31 19.42 -2.79
C HIS A 18 -21.50 18.78 -1.65
N GLY A 19 -21.56 17.45 -1.48
CA GLY A 19 -20.77 16.73 -0.47
C GLY A 19 -21.21 16.92 0.97
N GLN A 20 -22.36 17.55 1.21
CA GLN A 20 -22.91 17.87 2.53
C GLN A 20 -23.72 16.68 3.10
N SER A 21 -23.03 15.55 3.32
CA SER A 21 -23.62 14.26 3.70
C SER A 21 -24.43 14.28 4.99
N HIS A 22 -23.94 14.97 6.03
CA HIS A 22 -24.65 15.05 7.32
C HIS A 22 -25.97 15.86 7.20
N GLN A 23 -25.97 16.94 6.44
CA GLN A 23 -27.17 17.75 6.20
C GLN A 23 -28.21 17.00 5.37
N ALA A 24 -27.77 16.15 4.43
CA ALA A 24 -28.67 15.28 3.67
C ALA A 24 -29.40 14.27 4.58
N ILE A 25 -28.70 13.66 5.56
CA ILE A 25 -29.30 12.72 6.53
C ILE A 25 -30.28 13.45 7.46
N LEU A 26 -29.92 14.64 7.97
CA LEU A 26 -30.83 15.44 8.80
C LEU A 26 -32.13 15.79 8.05
N LEU A 27 -32.02 16.13 6.76
CA LEU A 27 -33.18 16.39 5.91
C LEU A 27 -33.99 15.13 5.62
N PHE A 28 -33.35 13.97 5.53
CA PHE A 28 -34.06 12.69 5.42
C PHE A 28 -34.94 12.45 6.65
N HIS A 29 -34.43 12.64 7.88
CA HIS A 29 -35.27 12.53 9.07
C HIS A 29 -36.44 13.52 9.10
N GLN A 30 -36.23 14.75 8.61
CA GLN A 30 -37.32 15.73 8.49
C GLN A 30 -38.38 15.33 7.45
N LEU A 31 -37.95 14.76 6.32
CA LEU A 31 -38.85 14.21 5.30
C LEU A 31 -39.73 13.10 5.91
N GLN A 32 -39.13 12.18 6.67
CA GLN A 32 -39.86 11.08 7.34
C GLN A 32 -40.94 11.60 8.30
N LYS A 33 -40.65 12.67 9.06
CA LYS A 33 -41.58 13.27 10.03
C LYS A 33 -42.71 14.07 9.37
N THR A 34 -42.46 14.67 8.21
CA THR A 34 -43.41 15.57 7.54
C THR A 34 -44.37 14.85 6.59
N GLY A 35 -44.19 13.55 6.34
CA GLY A 35 -45.05 12.77 5.45
C GLY A 35 -45.01 13.24 3.99
N SER A 36 -43.96 13.96 3.60
CA SER A 36 -43.80 14.49 2.24
C SER A 36 -43.62 13.37 1.21
N LYS A 37 -44.02 13.60 -0.05
CA LYS A 37 -43.91 12.61 -1.13
C LYS A 37 -42.47 12.08 -1.28
N ILE A 38 -42.31 10.77 -1.12
CA ILE A 38 -41.06 10.05 -1.32
C ILE A 38 -40.97 9.57 -2.77
N THR A 39 -39.78 9.66 -3.37
CA THR A 39 -39.51 9.24 -4.75
C THR A 39 -38.24 8.40 -4.81
N GLU A 40 -38.11 7.52 -5.81
CA GLU A 40 -36.91 6.70 -6.05
C GLU A 40 -35.59 7.51 -6.04
N LEU A 41 -35.56 8.68 -6.68
CA LEU A 41 -34.40 9.57 -6.74
C LEU A 41 -33.95 10.05 -5.35
N VAL A 42 -34.88 10.28 -4.43
CA VAL A 42 -34.57 10.70 -3.07
C VAL A 42 -33.97 9.55 -2.30
N LEU A 43 -34.58 8.36 -2.38
CA LEU A 43 -34.06 7.18 -1.68
C LEU A 43 -32.70 6.73 -2.25
N SER A 44 -32.47 6.83 -3.56
CA SER A 44 -31.15 6.55 -4.16
C SER A 44 -30.10 7.57 -3.70
N ALA A 45 -30.46 8.86 -3.60
CA ALA A 45 -29.57 9.88 -3.05
C ALA A 45 -29.24 9.63 -1.57
N VAL A 46 -30.24 9.25 -0.77
CA VAL A 46 -30.06 8.89 0.65
C VAL A 46 -29.19 7.65 0.79
N ALA A 47 -29.45 6.57 0.04
CA ALA A 47 -28.65 5.34 0.06
C ALA A 47 -27.17 5.63 -0.26
N ARG A 48 -26.89 6.43 -1.30
CA ARG A 48 -25.52 6.84 -1.64
C ARG A 48 -24.83 7.62 -0.52
N VAL A 49 -25.56 8.50 0.17
CA VAL A 49 -25.02 9.24 1.33
C VAL A 49 -24.77 8.31 2.50
N CYS A 50 -25.72 7.44 2.84
CA CYS A 50 -25.61 6.46 3.91
C CYS A 50 -24.37 5.59 3.73
N GLY A 51 -24.17 5.07 2.51
CA GLY A 51 -22.99 4.27 2.19
C GLY A 51 -21.69 5.07 2.30
N LYS A 52 -21.71 6.36 1.93
CA LYS A 52 -20.53 7.24 2.04
C LYS A 52 -20.09 7.49 3.49
N VAL A 53 -21.03 7.57 4.44
CA VAL A 53 -20.74 7.89 5.85
C VAL A 53 -20.86 6.69 6.80
N GLY A 54 -21.23 5.51 6.30
CA GLY A 54 -21.46 4.33 7.12
C GLY A 54 -22.75 4.39 7.96
N ALA A 55 -23.72 5.22 7.57
CA ALA A 55 -24.99 5.39 8.29
C ALA A 55 -25.97 4.24 7.97
N ILE A 56 -25.68 3.07 8.53
CA ILE A 56 -26.38 1.81 8.23
C ILE A 56 -27.85 1.82 8.68
N GLU A 57 -28.16 2.44 9.82
CA GLU A 57 -29.53 2.48 10.35
C GLU A 57 -30.45 3.32 9.46
N GLU A 58 -29.99 4.48 9.02
CA GLU A 58 -30.69 5.33 8.07
C GLU A 58 -30.78 4.66 6.68
N GLY A 59 -29.75 3.89 6.30
CA GLY A 59 -29.77 3.04 5.11
C GLY A 59 -30.86 1.97 5.17
N LYS A 60 -31.01 1.28 6.31
CA LYS A 60 -32.08 0.29 6.56
C LYS A 60 -33.46 0.93 6.55
N GLN A 61 -33.60 2.14 7.11
CA GLN A 61 -34.85 2.90 7.01
C GLN A 61 -35.20 3.23 5.55
N ALA A 62 -34.22 3.69 4.76
CA ALA A 62 -34.42 3.95 3.34
C ALA A 62 -34.82 2.67 2.59
N HIS A 63 -34.18 1.54 2.88
CA HIS A 63 -34.52 0.24 2.32
C HIS A 63 -35.97 -0.19 2.64
N CYS A 64 -36.39 -0.09 3.90
CA CYS A 64 -37.79 -0.35 4.27
C CYS A 64 -38.78 0.56 3.53
N MET A 65 -38.40 1.82 3.26
CA MET A 65 -39.23 2.76 2.51
C MET A 65 -39.37 2.40 1.04
N VAL A 66 -38.37 1.74 0.43
CA VAL A 66 -38.45 1.22 -0.94
C VAL A 66 -39.62 0.26 -1.04
N PHE A 67 -39.68 -0.75 -0.17
CA PHE A 67 -40.78 -1.72 -0.15
C PHE A 67 -42.13 -1.10 0.20
N LYS A 68 -42.17 -0.22 1.21
CA LYS A 68 -43.41 0.42 1.66
C LYS A 68 -44.10 1.22 0.53
N HIS A 69 -43.33 1.76 -0.41
CA HIS A 69 -43.84 2.56 -1.52
C HIS A 69 -43.84 1.82 -2.87
N GLY A 70 -43.45 0.53 -2.90
CA GLY A 70 -43.44 -0.29 -4.12
C GLY A 70 -42.35 0.09 -5.13
N PHE A 71 -41.20 0.59 -4.65
CA PHE A 71 -40.06 0.95 -5.50
C PHE A 71 -39.03 -0.19 -5.65
N ASP A 72 -39.36 -1.40 -5.20
CA ASP A 72 -38.50 -2.61 -5.23
C ASP A 72 -38.17 -3.10 -6.66
N ARG A 73 -38.88 -2.58 -7.66
CA ARG A 73 -38.62 -2.84 -9.08
C ARG A 73 -37.71 -1.81 -9.76
N ASP A 74 -37.34 -0.72 -9.09
CA ASP A 74 -36.41 0.28 -9.62
C ASP A 74 -34.96 -0.22 -9.47
N MET A 75 -34.33 -0.62 -10.59
CA MET A 75 -33.00 -1.23 -10.56
C MET A 75 -31.92 -0.23 -10.11
N ILE A 76 -32.05 1.05 -10.45
CA ILE A 76 -31.05 2.07 -10.08
C ILE A 76 -31.05 2.28 -8.56
N LEU A 77 -32.23 2.34 -7.96
CA LEU A 77 -32.42 2.43 -6.53
C LEU A 77 -31.92 1.17 -5.81
N MET A 78 -32.30 -0.01 -6.29
CA MET A 78 -31.87 -1.28 -5.70
C MET A 78 -30.35 -1.47 -5.81
N THR A 79 -29.73 -1.11 -6.94
CA THR A 79 -28.25 -1.08 -7.08
C THR A 79 -27.61 -0.06 -6.13
N SER A 80 -28.24 1.08 -5.91
CA SER A 80 -27.77 2.09 -4.93
C SER A 80 -27.83 1.55 -3.49
N LEU A 81 -28.85 0.76 -3.15
CA LEU A 81 -28.96 0.08 -1.86
C LEU A 81 -27.92 -1.04 -1.70
N LEU A 82 -27.69 -1.82 -2.75
CA LEU A 82 -26.65 -2.85 -2.77
C LEU A 82 -25.27 -2.25 -2.47
N ASP A 83 -24.87 -1.20 -3.21
CA ASP A 83 -23.63 -0.46 -2.99
C ASP A 83 -23.55 0.15 -1.58
N MET A 84 -24.68 0.66 -1.06
CA MET A 84 -24.75 1.19 0.31
C MET A 84 -24.45 0.10 1.34
N TYR A 85 -25.09 -1.06 1.27
CA TYR A 85 -24.87 -2.14 2.22
C TYR A 85 -23.44 -2.68 2.18
N PHE A 86 -22.85 -2.82 0.98
CA PHE A 86 -21.44 -3.19 0.86
C PHE A 86 -20.50 -2.15 1.45
N LYS A 87 -20.77 -0.85 1.25
CA LYS A 87 -19.97 0.22 1.89
C LYS A 87 -20.09 0.23 3.40
N CYS A 88 -21.24 -0.17 3.93
CA CYS A 88 -21.49 -0.34 5.36
C CYS A 88 -21.06 -1.72 5.90
N THR A 89 -20.43 -2.58 5.07
CA THR A 89 -19.98 -3.94 5.43
C THR A 89 -21.09 -4.90 5.90
N ASP A 90 -22.36 -4.60 5.64
CA ASP A 90 -23.50 -5.47 5.96
C ASP A 90 -23.81 -6.42 4.78
N ILE A 91 -23.02 -7.48 4.68
CA ILE A 91 -23.08 -8.46 3.59
C ILE A 91 -24.42 -9.20 3.57
N LYS A 92 -25.07 -9.38 4.72
CA LYS A 92 -26.33 -10.13 4.83
C LYS A 92 -27.46 -9.40 4.12
N ASP A 93 -27.63 -8.11 4.42
CA ASP A 93 -28.66 -7.30 3.79
C ASP A 93 -28.31 -6.97 2.33
N ALA A 94 -27.02 -6.84 1.99
CA ALA A 94 -26.57 -6.73 0.59
C ALA A 94 -27.05 -7.94 -0.25
N ARG A 95 -26.86 -9.17 0.24
CA ARG A 95 -27.36 -10.38 -0.43
C ARG A 95 -28.87 -10.39 -0.53
N ARG A 96 -29.57 -9.98 0.53
CA ARG A 96 -31.03 -9.90 0.50
C ARG A 96 -31.51 -8.97 -0.62
N VAL A 97 -30.95 -7.76 -0.73
CA VAL A 97 -31.26 -6.82 -1.83
C VAL A 97 -31.02 -7.48 -3.18
N TYR A 98 -29.89 -8.15 -3.35
CA TYR A 98 -29.52 -8.84 -4.60
C TYR A 98 -30.47 -10.02 -4.94
N ASP A 99 -30.94 -10.74 -3.92
CA ASP A 99 -31.89 -11.85 -4.07
C ASP A 99 -33.31 -11.36 -4.37
N GLU A 100 -33.68 -10.18 -3.86
CA GLU A 100 -34.98 -9.53 -4.08
C GLU A 100 -35.08 -8.82 -5.44
N MET A 101 -33.96 -8.51 -6.09
CA MET A 101 -33.96 -7.87 -7.40
C MET A 101 -34.59 -8.78 -8.47
N PRO A 102 -35.61 -8.30 -9.22
CA PRO A 102 -36.33 -9.08 -10.23
C PRO A 102 -35.48 -9.46 -11.45
N SER A 103 -34.42 -8.70 -11.74
CA SER A 103 -33.46 -8.99 -12.81
C SER A 103 -32.03 -8.80 -12.29
N ARG A 104 -31.16 -9.75 -12.61
CA ARG A 104 -29.72 -9.70 -12.32
C ARG A 104 -28.99 -9.59 -13.65
N ASP A 105 -29.15 -8.43 -14.27
CA ASP A 105 -28.42 -8.11 -15.48
C ASP A 105 -26.91 -7.94 -15.21
N VAL A 106 -26.15 -7.67 -16.26
CA VAL A 106 -24.70 -7.52 -16.16
C VAL A 106 -24.31 -6.40 -15.17
N VAL A 107 -25.08 -5.30 -15.10
CA VAL A 107 -24.78 -4.17 -14.21
C VAL A 107 -24.91 -4.56 -12.74
N VAL A 108 -25.99 -5.25 -12.39
CA VAL A 108 -26.24 -5.73 -11.02
C VAL A 108 -25.18 -6.74 -10.59
N ASN A 109 -24.82 -7.70 -11.47
CA ASN A 109 -23.75 -8.65 -11.22
C ASN A 109 -22.39 -7.96 -11.03
N ASN A 110 -22.06 -6.96 -11.86
CA ASN A 110 -20.81 -6.21 -11.76
C ASN A 110 -20.71 -5.47 -10.42
N ASN A 111 -21.82 -4.87 -9.94
CA ASN A 111 -21.88 -4.22 -8.64
C ASN A 111 -21.71 -5.24 -7.48
N MET A 112 -22.35 -6.40 -7.59
CA MET A 112 -22.21 -7.50 -6.63
C MET A 112 -20.76 -8.02 -6.56
N ILE A 113 -20.10 -8.23 -7.70
CA ILE A 113 -18.68 -8.62 -7.76
C ILE A 113 -17.81 -7.57 -7.07
N PHE A 114 -18.01 -6.30 -7.39
CA PHE A 114 -17.26 -5.20 -6.78
C PHE A 114 -17.46 -5.16 -5.25
N GLY A 115 -18.69 -5.32 -4.78
CA GLY A 115 -19.03 -5.37 -3.36
C GLY A 115 -18.41 -6.56 -2.63
N LEU A 116 -18.47 -7.76 -3.23
CA LEU A 116 -17.84 -8.97 -2.69
C LEU A 116 -16.32 -8.81 -2.58
N CYS A 117 -15.66 -8.27 -3.61
CA CYS A 117 -14.24 -7.96 -3.56
C CYS A 117 -13.90 -6.95 -2.46
N ARG A 118 -14.72 -5.91 -2.26
CA ARG A 118 -14.55 -4.93 -1.17
C ARG A 118 -14.62 -5.58 0.21
N CYS A 119 -15.45 -6.59 0.38
CA CYS A 119 -15.61 -7.34 1.62
C CYS A 119 -14.64 -8.53 1.75
N GLN A 120 -13.58 -8.60 0.93
CA GLN A 120 -12.58 -9.68 0.92
C GLN A 120 -13.16 -11.08 0.63
N LEU A 121 -14.35 -11.16 0.02
CA LEU A 121 -15.01 -12.42 -0.36
C LEU A 121 -14.66 -12.82 -1.80
N ILE A 122 -13.36 -12.97 -2.06
CA ILE A 122 -12.82 -13.12 -3.42
C ILE A 122 -13.28 -14.40 -4.12
N VAL A 123 -13.37 -15.51 -3.38
CA VAL A 123 -13.84 -16.79 -3.93
C VAL A 123 -15.26 -16.68 -4.46
N GLU A 124 -16.13 -15.98 -3.72
CA GLU A 124 -17.52 -15.78 -4.12
C GLU A 124 -17.64 -14.84 -5.32
N ALA A 125 -16.83 -13.78 -5.38
CA ALA A 125 -16.77 -12.88 -6.53
C ALA A 125 -16.36 -13.63 -7.81
N ILE A 126 -15.34 -14.49 -7.73
CA ILE A 126 -14.89 -15.33 -8.85
C ILE A 126 -15.98 -16.32 -9.27
N ASN A 127 -16.66 -16.96 -8.31
CA ASN A 127 -17.74 -17.90 -8.61
C ASN A 127 -18.91 -17.22 -9.30
N LEU A 128 -19.31 -16.04 -8.83
CA LEU A 128 -20.37 -15.25 -9.46
C LEU A 128 -19.98 -14.90 -10.90
N PHE A 129 -18.78 -14.34 -11.11
CA PHE A 129 -18.26 -13.99 -12.43
C PHE A 129 -18.24 -15.18 -13.41
N ASN A 130 -17.82 -16.36 -12.94
CA ASN A 130 -17.79 -17.57 -13.77
C ASN A 130 -19.19 -18.06 -14.15
N ASN A 131 -20.19 -17.83 -13.29
CA ASN A 131 -21.58 -18.25 -13.48
C ASN A 131 -22.43 -17.23 -14.27
N MET A 132 -21.90 -16.05 -14.59
CA MET A 132 -22.60 -15.06 -15.42
C MET A 132 -22.79 -15.60 -16.85
N CYS A 133 -24.02 -15.56 -17.35
CA CYS A 133 -24.35 -15.93 -18.73
C CYS A 133 -23.74 -14.96 -19.75
N GLU A 134 -23.75 -13.67 -19.42
CA GLU A 134 -23.19 -12.59 -20.24
C GLU A 134 -22.17 -11.82 -19.39
N ARG A 135 -21.03 -11.46 -20.00
CA ARG A 135 -19.99 -10.65 -19.38
C ARG A 135 -19.57 -9.56 -20.33
N ASP A 136 -19.58 -8.32 -19.85
CA ASP A 136 -19.07 -7.16 -20.58
C ASP A 136 -17.69 -6.75 -20.07
N THR A 137 -17.05 -5.78 -20.73
CA THR A 137 -15.77 -5.19 -20.27
C THR A 137 -15.85 -4.72 -18.81
N GLY A 138 -17.01 -4.22 -18.37
CA GLY A 138 -17.28 -3.87 -16.99
C GLY A 138 -17.12 -5.04 -16.02
N SER A 139 -17.63 -6.22 -16.34
CA SER A 139 -17.52 -7.44 -15.53
C SER A 139 -16.06 -7.82 -15.29
N TRP A 140 -15.25 -7.79 -16.36
CA TRP A 140 -13.83 -8.09 -16.28
C TRP A 140 -13.09 -7.05 -15.45
N ASN A 141 -13.36 -5.76 -15.69
CA ASN A 141 -12.75 -4.67 -14.95
C ASN A 141 -13.07 -4.71 -13.46
N SER A 142 -14.33 -5.00 -13.08
CA SER A 142 -14.74 -5.16 -11.69
C SER A 142 -13.95 -6.25 -10.98
N LEU A 143 -13.77 -7.41 -11.61
CA LEU A 143 -13.03 -8.50 -10.98
C LEU A 143 -11.50 -8.29 -11.01
N ILE A 144 -10.93 -7.79 -12.12
CA ILE A 144 -9.49 -7.49 -12.22
C ILE A 144 -9.08 -6.45 -11.16
N SER A 145 -9.83 -5.34 -11.06
CA SER A 145 -9.56 -4.31 -10.05
C SER A 145 -9.82 -4.80 -8.63
N GLY A 146 -10.86 -5.61 -8.42
CA GLY A 146 -11.15 -6.22 -7.12
C GLY A 146 -10.06 -7.19 -6.66
N LEU A 147 -9.50 -8.01 -7.58
CA LEU A 147 -8.36 -8.87 -7.29
C LEU A 147 -7.09 -8.06 -6.98
N ALA A 148 -6.84 -6.99 -7.72
CA ALA A 148 -5.71 -6.09 -7.47
C ALA A 148 -5.76 -5.49 -6.05
N GLN A 149 -6.94 -5.06 -5.60
CA GLN A 149 -7.12 -4.46 -4.27
C GLN A 149 -7.00 -5.46 -3.10
N ASN A 150 -7.07 -6.76 -3.38
CA ASN A 150 -7.05 -7.81 -2.36
C ASN A 150 -5.75 -8.64 -2.36
N SER A 151 -4.65 -8.07 -2.87
CA SER A 151 -3.34 -8.75 -2.95
C SER A 151 -3.38 -10.08 -3.72
N GLU A 152 -4.22 -10.15 -4.75
CA GLU A 152 -4.38 -11.32 -5.63
C GLU A 152 -3.87 -11.01 -7.05
N GLU A 153 -2.72 -10.34 -7.13
CA GLU A 153 -2.18 -9.72 -8.35
C GLU A 153 -1.92 -10.76 -9.45
N ARG A 154 -1.46 -11.96 -9.09
CA ARG A 154 -1.24 -13.06 -10.04
C ARG A 154 -2.54 -13.52 -10.69
N LYS A 155 -3.63 -13.62 -9.92
CA LYS A 155 -4.95 -13.99 -10.45
C LYS A 155 -5.47 -12.89 -11.37
N ALA A 156 -5.23 -11.62 -11.04
CA ALA A 156 -5.60 -10.49 -11.88
C ALA A 156 -4.89 -10.53 -13.25
N LEU A 157 -3.58 -10.82 -13.30
CA LEU A 157 -2.85 -10.98 -14.57
C LEU A 157 -3.34 -12.17 -15.39
N LEU A 158 -3.64 -13.31 -14.75
CA LEU A 158 -4.21 -14.47 -15.43
C LEU A 158 -5.59 -14.15 -16.03
N LEU A 159 -6.42 -13.42 -15.28
CA LEU A 159 -7.75 -13.00 -15.73
C LEU A 159 -7.66 -12.02 -16.90
N PHE A 160 -6.71 -11.08 -16.89
CA PHE A 160 -6.43 -10.21 -18.04
C PHE A 160 -5.97 -11.00 -19.27
N GLY A 161 -5.12 -12.02 -19.08
CA GLY A 161 -4.74 -12.94 -20.15
C GLY A 161 -5.96 -13.63 -20.76
N LYS A 162 -6.88 -14.14 -19.91
CA LYS A 162 -8.13 -14.78 -20.34
C LYS A 162 -9.05 -13.81 -21.09
N MET A 163 -9.26 -12.59 -20.58
CA MET A 163 -10.04 -11.52 -21.22
C MET A 163 -9.59 -11.30 -22.68
N ARG A 164 -8.27 -11.24 -22.90
CA ARG A 164 -7.68 -11.02 -24.23
C ARG A 164 -7.83 -12.23 -25.16
N VAL A 165 -7.72 -13.45 -24.63
CA VAL A 165 -7.91 -14.68 -25.42
C VAL A 165 -9.38 -14.83 -25.84
N GLU A 166 -10.31 -14.43 -24.98
CA GLU A 166 -11.75 -14.38 -25.30
C GLU A 166 -12.15 -13.21 -26.22
N GLY A 167 -11.19 -12.37 -26.64
CA GLY A 167 -11.43 -11.29 -27.58
C GLY A 167 -12.25 -10.13 -27.02
N VAL A 168 -12.35 -10.01 -25.69
CA VAL A 168 -13.09 -8.93 -25.04
C VAL A 168 -12.33 -7.62 -25.20
N GLU A 169 -13.06 -6.54 -25.49
CA GLU A 169 -12.48 -5.21 -25.69
C GLU A 169 -11.82 -4.71 -24.40
N VAL A 170 -10.57 -4.25 -24.53
CA VAL A 170 -9.76 -3.69 -23.45
C VAL A 170 -9.93 -2.18 -23.46
N ASP A 171 -10.21 -1.59 -22.29
CA ASP A 171 -10.39 -0.14 -22.15
C ASP A 171 -9.32 0.51 -21.25
N VAL A 172 -9.44 1.83 -21.07
CA VAL A 172 -8.56 2.64 -20.19
C VAL A 172 -8.55 2.14 -18.75
N MET A 173 -9.67 1.64 -18.24
CA MET A 173 -9.79 1.13 -16.87
C MET A 173 -9.10 -0.23 -16.72
N THR A 174 -9.20 -1.10 -17.74
CA THR A 174 -8.47 -2.35 -17.80
C THR A 174 -6.96 -2.08 -17.74
N MET A 175 -6.45 -1.19 -18.60
CA MET A 175 -5.01 -0.91 -18.65
C MET A 175 -4.48 -0.31 -17.35
N SER A 176 -5.21 0.66 -16.79
CA SER A 176 -4.81 1.30 -15.52
C SER A 176 -4.74 0.27 -14.38
N SER A 177 -5.73 -0.64 -14.31
CA SER A 177 -5.77 -1.70 -13.29
C SER A 177 -4.63 -2.71 -13.46
N VAL A 178 -4.37 -3.17 -14.69
CA VAL A 178 -3.32 -4.15 -14.97
C VAL A 178 -1.91 -3.56 -14.77
N LEU A 179 -1.71 -2.28 -15.10
CA LEU A 179 -0.48 -1.56 -14.79
C LEU A 179 -0.24 -1.46 -13.28
N SER A 180 -1.27 -1.13 -12.49
CA SER A 180 -1.19 -1.14 -11.03
C SER A 180 -0.79 -2.52 -10.48
N VAL A 181 -1.39 -3.58 -11.02
CA VAL A 181 -1.05 -4.97 -10.66
C VAL A 181 0.42 -5.29 -10.95
N CYS A 182 0.94 -4.83 -12.09
CA CYS A 182 2.36 -4.99 -12.43
C CYS A 182 3.26 -4.19 -11.48
N ALA A 183 2.85 -2.98 -11.12
CA ALA A 183 3.54 -2.12 -10.16
C ALA A 183 3.65 -2.78 -8.77
N ASP A 184 2.55 -3.36 -8.29
CA ASP A 184 2.48 -3.98 -6.96
C ASP A 184 3.30 -5.27 -6.90
N LEU A 185 3.31 -6.07 -7.98
CA LEU A 185 4.19 -7.23 -8.14
C LEU A 185 5.68 -6.90 -8.35
N ALA A 186 6.02 -5.64 -8.58
CA ALA A 186 7.30 -5.22 -9.14
C ALA A 186 7.65 -5.95 -10.46
N GLY A 187 6.64 -6.37 -11.23
CA GLY A 187 6.79 -7.18 -12.45
C GLY A 187 7.12 -6.34 -13.68
N LEU A 188 8.36 -5.84 -13.78
CA LEU A 188 8.81 -4.94 -14.85
C LEU A 188 8.56 -5.51 -16.26
N VAL A 189 8.78 -6.81 -16.45
CA VAL A 189 8.58 -7.47 -17.76
C VAL A 189 7.11 -7.39 -18.19
N ASN A 190 6.19 -7.73 -17.29
CA ASN A 190 4.75 -7.62 -17.55
C ASN A 190 4.35 -6.15 -17.76
N GLY A 191 4.87 -5.24 -16.93
CA GLY A 191 4.65 -3.81 -17.06
C GLY A 191 5.05 -3.25 -18.42
N LYS A 192 6.24 -3.61 -18.94
CA LYS A 192 6.71 -3.22 -20.28
C LYS A 192 5.83 -3.80 -21.40
N GLN A 193 5.36 -5.04 -21.26
CA GLN A 193 4.42 -5.63 -22.23
C GLN A 193 3.10 -4.88 -22.26
N VAL A 194 2.54 -4.56 -21.09
CA VAL A 194 1.29 -3.81 -20.95
C VAL A 194 1.46 -2.39 -21.47
N HIS A 195 2.59 -1.71 -21.20
CA HIS A 195 2.90 -0.42 -21.79
C HIS A 195 2.95 -0.47 -23.33
N GLY A 196 3.55 -1.53 -23.90
CA GLY A 196 3.50 -1.76 -25.36
C GLY A 196 2.07 -1.93 -25.89
N LEU A 197 1.18 -2.59 -25.13
CA LEU A 197 -0.23 -2.69 -25.47
C LEU A 197 -0.94 -1.33 -25.37
N VAL A 198 -0.63 -0.51 -24.36
CA VAL A 198 -1.16 0.84 -24.22
C VAL A 198 -0.88 1.67 -25.47
N ILE A 199 0.37 1.66 -25.96
CA ILE A 199 0.75 2.35 -27.21
C ILE A 199 -0.02 1.77 -28.40
N ARG A 200 -0.06 0.44 -28.51
CA ARG A 200 -0.75 -0.26 -29.62
C ARG A 200 -2.23 0.10 -29.73
N TYR A 201 -2.91 0.25 -28.59
CA TYR A 201 -4.33 0.60 -28.54
C TYR A 201 -4.58 2.12 -28.51
N GLY A 202 -3.52 2.94 -28.50
CA GLY A 202 -3.64 4.40 -28.46
C GLY A 202 -4.10 4.96 -27.11
N PHE A 203 -3.83 4.25 -26.01
CA PHE A 203 -4.22 4.67 -24.67
C PHE A 203 -3.19 5.56 -23.95
N ASP A 204 -2.03 5.79 -24.56
CA ASP A 204 -0.90 6.54 -24.01
C ASP A 204 -1.20 8.02 -23.74
N LEU A 205 -2.20 8.59 -24.42
CA LEU A 205 -2.66 9.96 -24.22
C LEU A 205 -3.64 10.11 -23.04
N HIS A 206 -4.18 9.02 -22.50
CA HIS A 206 -5.12 9.09 -21.38
C HIS A 206 -4.37 9.25 -20.06
N ILE A 207 -4.62 10.38 -19.37
CA ILE A 207 -3.97 10.73 -18.10
C ILE A 207 -4.03 9.60 -17.04
N PRO A 208 -5.16 8.89 -16.82
CA PRO A 208 -5.19 7.77 -15.86
C PRO A 208 -4.19 6.66 -16.19
N VAL A 209 -4.04 6.33 -17.48
CA VAL A 209 -3.08 5.31 -17.94
C VAL A 209 -1.65 5.83 -17.78
N GLY A 210 -1.40 7.09 -18.15
CA GLY A 210 -0.09 7.70 -17.97
C GLY A 210 0.37 7.72 -16.50
N ASN A 211 -0.56 8.03 -15.58
CA ASN A 211 -0.30 7.98 -14.14
C ASN A 211 0.03 6.57 -13.65
N ALA A 212 -0.67 5.55 -14.18
CA ALA A 212 -0.40 4.15 -13.87
C ALA A 212 0.94 3.67 -14.45
N ILE A 213 1.37 4.18 -15.62
CA ILE A 213 2.69 3.90 -16.20
C ILE A 213 3.80 4.47 -15.32
N ILE A 214 3.65 5.72 -14.84
CA ILE A 214 4.62 6.35 -13.92
C ILE A 214 4.75 5.53 -12.64
N ASP A 215 3.63 5.18 -11.98
CA ASP A 215 3.64 4.38 -10.75
C ASP A 215 4.23 2.98 -11.00
N MET A 216 3.92 2.35 -12.14
CA MET A 216 4.46 1.05 -12.53
C MET A 216 5.98 1.10 -12.67
N TYR A 217 6.53 2.02 -13.46
CA TYR A 217 7.99 2.11 -13.64
C TYR A 217 8.70 2.46 -12.32
N ALA A 218 8.15 3.39 -11.53
CA ALA A 218 8.70 3.73 -10.22
C ALA A 218 8.70 2.51 -9.27
N LYS A 219 7.57 1.81 -9.11
CA LYS A 219 7.46 0.59 -8.27
C LYS A 219 8.15 -0.64 -8.87
N CYS A 220 8.61 -0.60 -10.11
CA CYS A 220 9.49 -1.59 -10.70
C CYS A 220 10.97 -1.17 -10.66
N GLY A 221 11.31 -0.10 -9.94
CA GLY A 221 12.68 0.37 -9.74
C GLY A 221 13.32 1.02 -10.97
N CYS A 222 12.54 1.40 -11.97
CA CYS A 222 12.95 2.09 -13.19
C CYS A 222 12.53 3.56 -13.14
N MET A 223 13.09 4.31 -12.19
CA MET A 223 12.68 5.70 -11.97
C MET A 223 12.99 6.61 -13.16
N ASP A 224 14.08 6.36 -13.89
CA ASP A 224 14.43 7.13 -15.09
C ASP A 224 13.37 6.99 -16.19
N ASP A 225 12.87 5.77 -16.42
CA ASP A 225 11.78 5.49 -17.37
C ASP A 225 10.49 6.22 -16.94
N ALA A 226 10.20 6.25 -15.63
CA ALA A 226 9.06 6.98 -15.08
C ALA A 226 9.17 8.49 -15.32
N CYS A 227 10.34 9.07 -15.05
CA CYS A 227 10.65 10.48 -15.30
C CYS A 227 10.57 10.83 -16.78
N GLN A 228 11.10 9.98 -17.66
CA GLN A 228 11.06 10.19 -19.11
C GLN A 228 9.61 10.17 -19.62
N PHE A 229 8.82 9.19 -19.20
CA PHE A 229 7.41 9.12 -19.57
C PHE A 229 6.64 10.34 -19.08
N PHE A 230 6.83 10.72 -17.81
CA PHE A 230 6.20 11.91 -17.22
C PHE A 230 6.50 13.18 -18.03
N LYS A 231 7.78 13.42 -18.38
CA LYS A 231 8.18 14.58 -19.19
C LYS A 231 7.43 14.62 -20.52
N ASN A 232 7.26 13.47 -21.17
CA ASN A 232 6.60 13.32 -22.46
C ASN A 232 5.06 13.37 -22.39
N MET A 233 4.45 13.35 -21.20
CA MET A 233 2.99 13.44 -21.08
C MET A 233 2.48 14.82 -21.56
N PRO A 234 1.49 14.85 -22.47
CA PRO A 234 0.97 16.11 -23.03
C PRO A 234 0.20 16.94 -22.02
N ALA A 235 -0.44 16.29 -21.04
CA ALA A 235 -1.15 16.91 -19.96
C ALA A 235 -0.85 16.18 -18.65
N LYS A 236 -0.64 16.94 -17.57
CA LYS A 236 -0.30 16.43 -16.24
C LYS A 236 -1.34 16.95 -15.26
N ASN A 237 -1.79 16.10 -14.34
CA ASN A 237 -2.69 16.52 -13.26
C ASN A 237 -2.05 16.29 -11.90
N VAL A 238 -2.78 16.63 -10.83
CA VAL A 238 -2.34 16.41 -9.44
C VAL A 238 -1.87 14.98 -9.18
N VAL A 239 -2.48 13.98 -9.83
CA VAL A 239 -2.11 12.57 -9.67
C VAL A 239 -0.80 12.28 -10.41
N SER A 240 -0.59 12.81 -11.62
CA SER A 240 0.69 12.66 -12.35
C SER A 240 1.88 13.15 -11.52
N TRP A 241 1.76 14.37 -10.98
CA TRP A 241 2.79 14.98 -10.12
C TRP A 241 2.98 14.21 -8.82
N THR A 242 1.88 13.80 -8.17
CA THR A 242 1.94 13.03 -6.92
C THR A 242 2.62 11.67 -7.13
N SER A 243 2.33 10.97 -8.25
CA SER A 243 3.00 9.70 -8.59
C SER A 243 4.51 9.89 -8.74
N LEU A 244 4.95 10.98 -9.38
CA LEU A 244 6.37 11.30 -9.54
C LEU A 244 7.05 11.60 -8.20
N ILE A 245 6.44 12.45 -7.38
CA ILE A 245 6.96 12.84 -6.04
C ILE A 245 7.08 11.60 -5.14
N VAL A 246 6.04 10.77 -5.08
CA VAL A 246 6.05 9.52 -4.29
C VAL A 246 7.09 8.54 -4.84
N GLY A 247 7.24 8.45 -6.17
CA GLY A 247 8.28 7.65 -6.83
C GLY A 247 9.67 8.06 -6.38
N HIS A 248 10.00 9.36 -6.44
CA HIS A 248 11.27 9.90 -5.95
C HIS A 248 11.49 9.58 -4.46
N GLY A 249 10.47 9.82 -3.61
CA GLY A 249 10.54 9.51 -2.18
C GLY A 249 10.84 8.03 -1.89
N LYS A 250 10.21 7.10 -2.61
CA LYS A 250 10.48 5.66 -2.48
C LYS A 250 11.89 5.26 -2.90
N HIS A 251 12.54 6.07 -3.73
CA HIS A 251 13.91 5.85 -4.19
C HIS A 251 14.97 6.58 -3.34
N GLY A 252 14.56 7.34 -2.32
CA GLY A 252 15.45 8.16 -1.50
C GLY A 252 15.89 9.47 -2.18
N LEU A 253 15.26 9.84 -3.30
CA LEU A 253 15.55 11.03 -4.10
C LEU A 253 14.76 12.24 -3.56
N GLY A 254 15.03 12.63 -2.31
CA GLY A 254 14.23 13.63 -1.60
C GLY A 254 14.31 15.03 -2.20
N LEU A 255 15.46 15.42 -2.74
CA LEU A 255 15.64 16.73 -3.37
C LEU A 255 14.86 16.80 -4.68
N GLU A 256 14.93 15.75 -5.50
CA GLU A 256 14.19 15.65 -6.75
C GLU A 256 12.67 15.60 -6.51
N ALA A 257 12.23 15.01 -5.40
CA ALA A 257 10.83 15.06 -4.97
C ALA A 257 10.37 16.49 -4.64
N LEU A 258 11.22 17.30 -4.00
CA LEU A 258 10.94 18.70 -3.70
C LEU A 258 10.99 19.56 -4.98
N GLU A 259 11.94 19.33 -5.87
CA GLU A 259 11.99 19.99 -7.18
C GLU A 259 10.72 19.70 -8.01
N ALA A 260 10.25 18.45 -8.00
CA ALA A 260 8.98 18.09 -8.65
C ALA A 260 7.77 18.76 -7.98
N PHE A 261 7.78 18.92 -6.65
CA PHE A 261 6.72 19.64 -5.93
C PHE A 261 6.71 21.13 -6.25
N ASP A 262 7.88 21.77 -6.29
CA ASP A 262 8.00 23.18 -6.66
C ASP A 262 7.58 23.39 -8.12
N ALA A 263 8.01 22.51 -9.03
CA ALA A 263 7.59 22.54 -10.44
C ALA A 263 6.07 22.41 -10.59
N MET A 264 5.44 21.50 -9.84
CA MET A 264 3.98 21.36 -9.77
C MET A 264 3.29 22.66 -9.36
N GLU A 265 3.82 23.37 -8.36
CA GLU A 265 3.29 24.68 -7.95
C GLU A 265 3.47 25.74 -9.05
N THR A 266 4.63 25.76 -9.72
CA THR A 266 4.91 26.73 -10.81
C THR A 266 4.02 26.53 -12.03
N GLU A 267 3.62 25.29 -12.33
CA GLU A 267 2.65 24.96 -13.38
C GLU A 267 1.19 25.21 -12.95
N GLY A 268 0.97 25.73 -11.74
CA GLY A 268 -0.37 26.08 -11.23
C GLY A 268 -1.20 24.88 -10.80
N VAL A 269 -0.60 23.70 -10.64
CA VAL A 269 -1.30 22.50 -10.18
C VAL A 269 -1.36 22.51 -8.65
N VAL A 270 -2.56 22.62 -8.10
CA VAL A 270 -2.78 22.72 -6.64
C VAL A 270 -2.48 21.37 -5.94
N PRO A 271 -1.52 21.34 -4.99
CA PRO A 271 -1.25 20.16 -4.18
C PRO A 271 -2.44 19.75 -3.31
N ASN A 272 -2.59 18.44 -3.08
CA ASN A 272 -3.59 17.90 -2.17
C ASN A 272 -2.93 17.17 -1.00
N LYS A 273 -3.75 16.63 -0.10
CA LYS A 273 -3.28 15.86 1.06
C LYS A 273 -2.34 14.70 0.68
N ILE A 274 -2.58 14.01 -0.43
CA ILE A 274 -1.73 12.88 -0.86
C ILE A 274 -0.39 13.40 -1.41
N THR A 275 -0.40 14.55 -2.09
CA THR A 275 0.84 15.22 -2.54
C THR A 275 1.74 15.55 -1.36
N PHE A 276 1.20 16.19 -0.31
CA PHE A 276 1.96 16.52 0.90
C PHE A 276 2.45 15.28 1.66
N LEU A 277 1.64 14.22 1.70
CA LEU A 277 2.11 12.93 2.22
C LEU A 277 3.34 12.43 1.46
N GLY A 278 3.33 12.49 0.13
CA GLY A 278 4.46 12.12 -0.72
C GLY A 278 5.71 12.96 -0.45
N VAL A 279 5.56 14.27 -0.30
CA VAL A 279 6.68 15.18 0.03
C VAL A 279 7.26 14.87 1.40
N LEU A 280 6.43 14.76 2.44
CA LEU A 280 6.89 14.45 3.80
C LEU A 280 7.57 13.08 3.87
N TYR A 281 7.03 12.11 3.14
CA TYR A 281 7.63 10.79 2.99
C TYR A 281 9.02 10.86 2.35
N ALA A 282 9.18 11.65 1.28
CA ALA A 282 10.47 11.88 0.62
C ALA A 282 11.47 12.59 1.55
N CYS A 283 11.03 13.62 2.29
CA CYS A 283 11.86 14.30 3.28
C CYS A 283 12.33 13.33 4.37
N SER A 284 11.43 12.48 4.92
CA SER A 284 11.78 11.49 5.94
C SER A 284 12.92 10.56 5.49
N HIS A 285 12.83 10.06 4.26
CA HIS A 285 13.82 9.13 3.72
C HIS A 285 15.12 9.77 3.25
N ALA A 286 15.12 11.09 3.01
CA ALA A 286 16.32 11.86 2.68
C ALA A 286 16.89 12.64 3.87
N GLY A 287 16.28 12.56 5.06
CA GLY A 287 16.74 13.29 6.26
C GLY A 287 16.57 14.81 6.17
N LEU A 288 15.66 15.31 5.31
CA LEU A 288 15.47 16.75 5.06
C LEU A 288 14.53 17.38 6.10
N VAL A 289 15.00 17.49 7.35
CA VAL A 289 14.19 17.95 8.51
C VAL A 289 13.57 19.32 8.28
N GLN A 290 14.37 20.29 7.83
CA GLN A 290 13.92 21.67 7.61
C GLN A 290 12.82 21.75 6.54
N GLU A 291 13.02 21.07 5.41
CA GLU A 291 12.05 21.06 4.30
C GLU A 291 10.79 20.26 4.65
N GLY A 292 10.91 19.21 5.46
CA GLY A 292 9.76 18.49 6.03
C GLY A 292 8.88 19.40 6.88
N TRP A 293 9.46 20.15 7.81
CA TRP A 293 8.73 21.15 8.60
C TRP A 293 8.11 22.26 7.75
N ARG A 294 8.86 22.78 6.78
CA ARG A 294 8.37 23.80 5.84
C ARG A 294 7.15 23.30 5.07
N SER A 295 7.22 22.08 4.54
CA SER A 295 6.13 21.45 3.78
C SER A 295 4.90 21.21 4.66
N PHE A 296 5.10 20.71 5.88
CA PHE A 296 4.01 20.49 6.84
C PHE A 296 3.29 21.79 7.21
N ASN A 297 4.03 22.87 7.46
CA ASN A 297 3.46 24.18 7.76
C ASN A 297 2.77 24.80 6.54
N THR A 298 3.34 24.62 5.35
CA THR A 298 2.74 25.08 4.09
C THR A 298 1.39 24.39 3.83
N MET A 299 1.30 23.08 4.06
CA MET A 299 0.05 22.32 3.97
C MET A 299 -1.06 22.93 4.84
N ILE A 300 -0.74 23.28 6.08
CA ILE A 300 -1.71 23.81 7.05
C ILE A 300 -2.07 25.27 6.74
N HIS A 301 -1.07 26.13 6.57
CA HIS A 301 -1.27 27.58 6.56
C HIS A 301 -1.55 28.15 5.15
N LYS A 302 -0.86 27.67 4.12
CA LYS A 302 -1.06 28.13 2.72
C LYS A 302 -2.26 27.43 2.10
N TYR A 303 -2.37 26.10 2.27
CA TYR A 303 -3.39 25.30 1.61
C TYR A 303 -4.61 24.95 2.47
N SER A 304 -4.59 25.28 3.77
CA SER A 304 -5.70 24.97 4.70
C SER A 304 -6.07 23.48 4.71
N ILE A 305 -5.09 22.60 4.50
CA ILE A 305 -5.27 21.14 4.51
C ILE A 305 -5.08 20.63 5.93
N THR A 306 -6.11 20.00 6.49
CA THR A 306 -6.03 19.35 7.80
C THR A 306 -5.13 18.10 7.72
N PRO A 307 -4.09 17.98 8.58
CA PRO A 307 -3.21 16.81 8.56
C PRO A 307 -3.93 15.52 8.95
N MET A 308 -3.63 14.41 8.25
CA MET A 308 -4.06 13.04 8.58
C MET A 308 -2.99 12.33 9.41
N MET A 309 -3.32 11.18 10.02
CA MET A 309 -2.38 10.39 10.83
C MET A 309 -1.07 10.06 10.09
N GLU A 310 -1.16 9.82 8.79
CA GLU A 310 -0.02 9.50 7.93
C GLU A 310 0.95 10.68 7.79
N HIS A 311 0.46 11.93 7.81
CA HIS A 311 1.33 13.12 7.79
C HIS A 311 2.12 13.24 9.09
N TYR A 312 1.44 13.06 10.24
CA TYR A 312 2.10 13.05 11.54
C TYR A 312 3.14 11.92 11.62
N THR A 313 2.79 10.73 11.11
CA THR A 313 3.68 9.58 11.07
C THR A 313 4.96 9.88 10.28
N CYS A 314 4.85 10.50 9.10
CA CYS A 314 6.02 10.85 8.29
C CYS A 314 6.90 11.90 8.96
N LEU A 315 6.31 12.91 9.63
CA LEU A 315 7.08 13.94 10.31
C LEU A 315 7.77 13.41 11.58
N VAL A 316 7.10 12.53 12.33
CA VAL A 316 7.70 11.84 13.48
C VAL A 316 8.83 10.93 13.03
N ASP A 317 8.64 10.16 11.95
CA ASP A 317 9.68 9.30 11.37
C ASP A 317 10.89 10.14 10.94
N LEU A 318 10.66 11.28 10.26
CA LEU A 318 11.72 12.22 9.86
C LEU A 318 12.54 12.72 11.05
N LEU A 319 11.88 13.27 12.06
CA LEU A 319 12.55 13.81 13.26
C LEU A 319 13.30 12.72 14.03
N ALA A 320 12.67 11.55 14.20
CA ALA A 320 13.24 10.48 14.99
C ALA A 320 14.46 9.85 14.31
N ARG A 321 14.41 9.66 12.99
CA ARG A 321 15.55 9.18 12.21
C ARG A 321 16.71 10.16 12.23
N ALA A 322 16.44 11.46 12.17
CA ALA A 322 17.42 12.52 12.29
C ALA A 322 17.99 12.70 13.73
N GLY A 323 17.52 11.91 14.70
CA GLY A 323 18.03 11.93 16.09
C GLY A 323 17.34 12.96 16.99
N HIS A 324 16.36 13.71 16.50
CA HIS A 324 15.56 14.67 17.27
C HIS A 324 14.47 13.97 18.09
N LEU A 325 14.84 12.94 18.87
CA LEU A 325 13.88 12.05 19.54
C LEU A 325 12.95 12.76 20.53
N MET A 326 13.49 13.72 21.31
CA MET A 326 12.68 14.45 22.29
C MET A 326 11.70 15.42 21.61
N GLU A 327 12.11 16.03 20.49
CA GLU A 327 11.22 16.87 19.68
C GLU A 327 10.11 16.04 19.06
N ALA A 328 10.44 14.88 18.47
CA ALA A 328 9.48 13.93 17.96
C ALA A 328 8.49 13.46 19.04
N TYR A 329 8.97 13.10 20.23
CA TYR A 329 8.10 12.69 21.33
C TYR A 329 7.16 13.81 21.78
N ASN A 330 7.67 15.04 21.95
CA ASN A 330 6.85 16.20 22.28
C ASN A 330 5.80 16.50 21.19
N PHE A 331 6.13 16.26 19.93
CA PHE A 331 5.19 16.41 18.83
C PHE A 331 4.06 15.36 18.89
N ILE A 332 4.38 14.11 19.22
CA ILE A 332 3.38 13.04 19.46
C ILE A 332 2.43 13.42 20.59
N GLU A 333 2.92 13.99 21.68
CA GLU A 333 2.08 14.37 22.82
C GLU A 333 1.18 15.58 22.52
N ARG A 334 1.55 16.42 21.54
CA ARG A 334 0.82 17.67 21.20
C ARG A 334 -0.16 17.53 20.04
N MET A 335 -0.09 16.45 19.28
CA MET A 335 -0.93 16.32 18.08
C MET A 335 -2.43 16.16 18.45
N PRO A 336 -3.36 16.65 17.61
CA PRO A 336 -4.78 16.70 17.94
C PRO A 336 -5.52 15.35 17.83
N ILE A 337 -4.84 14.30 17.35
CA ILE A 337 -5.40 12.97 17.11
C ILE A 337 -4.62 11.96 17.95
N LYS A 338 -5.28 10.92 18.49
CA LYS A 338 -4.58 9.89 19.27
C LYS A 338 -3.61 9.08 18.40
N PRO A 339 -2.38 8.80 18.87
CA PRO A 339 -1.38 8.07 18.09
C PRO A 339 -1.85 6.66 17.73
N GLU A 340 -1.70 6.30 16.46
CA GLU A 340 -1.87 4.93 15.99
C GLU A 340 -0.58 4.12 16.16
N ALA A 341 -0.73 2.79 16.17
CA ALA A 341 0.39 1.87 16.39
C ALA A 341 1.49 2.00 15.32
N LYS A 342 1.15 2.29 14.06
CA LYS A 342 2.14 2.53 12.99
C LYS A 342 3.09 3.68 13.31
N LEU A 343 2.54 4.80 13.81
CA LEU A 343 3.33 5.97 14.21
C LEU A 343 4.28 5.62 15.35
N LEU A 344 3.75 4.99 16.40
CA LEU A 344 4.56 4.59 17.55
C LEU A 344 5.60 3.54 17.19
N THR A 345 5.31 2.66 16.23
CA THR A 345 6.26 1.66 15.71
C THR A 345 7.43 2.33 14.99
N ALA A 346 7.17 3.34 14.15
CA ALA A 346 8.22 4.12 13.48
C ALA A 346 9.10 4.87 14.50
N PHE A 347 8.48 5.51 15.48
CA PHE A 347 9.19 6.21 16.56
C PHE A 347 10.02 5.25 17.43
N PHE A 348 9.44 4.13 17.87
CA PHE A 348 10.12 3.11 18.66
C PHE A 348 11.35 2.54 17.94
N SER A 349 11.22 2.23 16.65
CA SER A 349 12.32 1.71 15.83
C SER A 349 13.50 2.69 15.79
N SER A 350 13.20 4.00 15.70
CA SER A 350 14.21 5.05 15.75
C SER A 350 14.85 5.19 17.14
N CYS A 351 14.06 5.08 18.22
CA CYS A 351 14.59 5.05 19.59
C CYS A 351 15.56 3.89 19.81
N CYS A 352 15.28 2.70 19.25
CA CYS A 352 16.19 1.56 19.30
C CYS A 352 17.49 1.84 18.54
N SER A 353 17.38 2.42 17.34
CA SER A 353 18.53 2.71 16.48
C SER A 353 19.48 3.74 17.10
N HIS A 354 18.92 4.71 17.82
CA HIS A 354 19.65 5.75 18.57
C HIS A 354 19.95 5.37 20.04
N MET A 355 19.66 4.12 20.44
CA MET A 355 19.90 3.59 21.79
C MET A 355 19.27 4.41 22.93
N ASN A 356 18.14 5.07 22.69
CA ASN A 356 17.40 5.79 23.73
C ASN A 356 16.46 4.81 24.48
N VAL A 357 17.01 4.20 25.52
CA VAL A 357 16.35 3.13 26.29
C VAL A 357 15.07 3.62 27.00
N GLU A 358 15.07 4.85 27.50
CA GLU A 358 13.95 5.41 28.27
C GLU A 358 12.70 5.62 27.40
N LEU A 359 12.86 6.32 26.27
CA LEU A 359 11.76 6.54 25.33
C LEU A 359 11.30 5.23 24.68
N ALA A 360 12.23 4.34 24.35
CA ALA A 360 11.89 3.01 23.82
C ALA A 360 11.01 2.23 24.80
N LYS A 361 11.35 2.15 26.09
CA LYS A 361 10.53 1.46 27.10
C LYS A 361 9.12 2.06 27.21
N THR A 362 9.02 3.39 27.26
CA THR A 362 7.74 4.11 27.37
C THR A 362 6.83 3.86 26.16
N VAL A 363 7.36 4.02 24.95
CA VAL A 363 6.60 3.82 23.71
C VAL A 363 6.26 2.35 23.50
N GLY A 364 7.18 1.47 23.89
CA GLY A 364 7.01 0.02 23.81
C GLY A 364 5.83 -0.50 24.63
N GLN A 365 5.63 0.03 25.83
CA GLN A 365 4.46 -0.30 26.66
C GLN A 365 3.15 0.17 26.01
N ARG A 366 3.11 1.40 25.50
CA ARG A 366 1.94 1.94 24.78
C ARG A 366 1.59 1.12 23.54
N LEU A 367 2.60 0.62 22.80
CA LEU A 367 2.37 -0.27 21.65
C LEU A 367 1.71 -1.58 22.04
N LEU A 368 2.09 -2.19 23.17
CA LEU A 368 1.46 -3.41 23.68
C LEU A 368 0.00 -3.21 24.09
N GLU A 369 -0.34 -2.01 24.56
CA GLU A 369 -1.71 -1.62 24.92
C GLU A 369 -2.57 -1.41 23.66
N LEU A 370 -2.03 -0.78 22.62
CA LEU A 370 -2.75 -0.51 21.36
C LEU A 370 -2.95 -1.78 20.52
N GLU A 371 -1.93 -2.62 20.40
CA GLU A 371 -1.94 -3.80 19.54
C GLU A 371 -1.54 -5.08 20.31
N PRO A 372 -2.38 -5.56 21.23
CA PRO A 372 -2.07 -6.68 22.11
C PRO A 372 -1.94 -8.02 21.40
N GLU A 373 -2.34 -8.11 20.13
CA GLU A 373 -2.37 -9.35 19.33
C GLU A 373 -1.39 -9.32 18.14
N GLN A 374 -0.77 -8.18 17.84
CA GLN A 374 0.09 -8.05 16.65
C GLN A 374 1.49 -8.59 16.91
N ALA A 375 1.87 -9.62 16.16
CA ALA A 375 3.18 -10.27 16.28
C ALA A 375 4.36 -9.30 16.07
N GLY A 376 4.22 -8.33 15.17
CA GLY A 376 5.25 -7.34 14.87
C GLY A 376 5.72 -6.56 16.09
N THR A 377 4.78 -6.12 16.94
CA THR A 377 5.05 -5.36 18.16
C THR A 377 5.89 -6.14 19.16
N TYR A 378 5.52 -7.40 19.40
CA TYR A 378 6.29 -8.27 20.28
C TYR A 378 7.69 -8.56 19.74
N MET A 379 7.81 -8.79 18.42
CA MET A 379 9.12 -9.01 17.80
C MET A 379 10.03 -7.79 17.93
N LEU A 380 9.48 -6.59 17.74
CA LEU A 380 10.21 -5.33 17.85
C LEU A 380 10.69 -5.09 19.30
N LEU A 381 9.84 -5.36 20.29
CA LEU A 381 10.20 -5.28 21.72
C LEU A 381 11.26 -6.31 22.11
N SER A 382 11.11 -7.56 21.63
CA SER A 382 12.09 -8.60 21.88
C SER A 382 13.45 -8.26 21.24
N ASN A 383 13.47 -7.65 20.05
CA ASN A 383 14.70 -7.15 19.43
C ASN A 383 15.34 -6.07 20.30
N PHE A 384 14.55 -5.10 20.76
CA PHE A 384 15.03 -4.03 21.63
C PHE A 384 15.65 -4.55 22.93
N TYR A 385 14.94 -5.41 23.67
CA TYR A 385 15.48 -5.99 24.90
C TYR A 385 16.75 -6.80 24.65
N GLY A 386 16.84 -7.51 23.52
CA GLY A 386 18.07 -8.18 23.10
C GLY A 386 19.23 -7.21 22.84
N LEU A 387 18.97 -6.08 22.14
CA LEU A 387 19.97 -5.05 21.85
C LEU A 387 20.54 -4.40 23.11
N VAL A 388 19.71 -4.16 24.13
CA VAL A 388 20.16 -3.57 25.41
C VAL A 388 20.67 -4.60 26.42
N GLY A 389 20.71 -5.89 26.06
CA GLY A 389 21.18 -6.97 26.93
C GLY A 389 20.21 -7.39 28.04
N ASP A 390 18.94 -6.98 27.97
CA ASP A 390 17.89 -7.34 28.93
C ASP A 390 17.26 -8.69 28.57
N PHE A 391 17.94 -9.77 28.93
CA PHE A 391 17.47 -11.13 28.65
C PHE A 391 16.17 -11.49 29.37
N GLU A 392 15.88 -10.86 30.51
CA GLU A 392 14.62 -11.06 31.23
C GLU A 392 13.44 -10.44 30.46
N GLY A 393 13.63 -9.22 29.94
CA GLY A 393 12.68 -8.57 29.02
C GLY A 393 12.37 -9.42 27.79
N VAL A 394 13.40 -10.00 27.15
CA VAL A 394 13.24 -10.95 26.03
C VAL A 394 12.40 -12.16 26.44
N ALA A 395 12.72 -12.78 27.59
CA ALA A 395 11.99 -13.94 28.10
C ALA A 395 10.52 -13.60 28.43
N ASN A 396 10.26 -12.40 28.96
CA ASN A 396 8.91 -11.91 29.28
C ASN A 396 8.06 -11.73 28.02
N VAL A 397 8.62 -11.08 27.00
CA VAL A 397 7.95 -10.88 25.70
C VAL A 397 7.61 -12.22 25.06
N ARG A 398 8.53 -13.19 25.07
CA ARG A 398 8.27 -14.56 24.55
C ARG A 398 7.18 -15.30 25.29
N ARG A 399 7.20 -15.27 26.62
CA ARG A 399 6.14 -15.88 27.45
C ARG A 399 4.78 -15.28 27.11
N SER A 400 4.73 -13.96 26.90
CA SER A 400 3.50 -13.25 26.50
C SER A 400 3.01 -13.68 25.12
N MET A 401 3.90 -13.79 24.12
CA MET A 401 3.55 -14.29 22.79
C MET A 401 3.00 -15.72 22.82
N LEU A 402 3.66 -16.62 23.58
CA LEU A 402 3.23 -18.02 23.72
C LEU A 402 1.85 -18.11 24.38
N LYS A 403 1.64 -17.36 25.47
CA LYS A 403 0.35 -17.32 26.19
C LYS A 403 -0.80 -16.85 25.28
N LYS A 404 -0.52 -15.94 24.34
CA LYS A 404 -1.50 -15.38 23.41
C LYS A 404 -1.59 -16.11 22.07
N GLY A 405 -0.81 -17.17 21.85
CA GLY A 405 -0.81 -17.93 20.59
C GLY A 405 -0.29 -17.14 19.37
N ILE A 406 0.47 -16.07 19.59
CA ILE A 406 0.92 -15.16 18.54
C ILE A 406 2.05 -15.83 17.74
N ARG A 407 1.92 -15.87 16.40
CA ARG A 407 2.90 -16.46 15.49
C ARG A 407 3.60 -15.40 14.66
N LYS A 408 4.89 -15.62 14.37
CA LYS A 408 5.71 -14.73 13.54
C LYS A 408 5.31 -14.88 12.06
N GLU A 409 5.17 -13.76 11.37
CA GLU A 409 5.03 -13.72 9.92
C GLU A 409 6.33 -14.19 9.23
N LYS A 410 6.19 -14.95 8.15
CA LYS A 410 7.34 -15.48 7.41
C LYS A 410 7.96 -14.38 6.53
N ALA A 411 9.27 -14.21 6.65
CA ALA A 411 10.02 -13.33 5.78
C ALA A 411 10.33 -14.05 4.46
N CYS A 412 9.92 -13.45 3.35
CA CYS A 412 10.12 -13.98 2.00
C CYS A 412 10.79 -12.93 1.12
N THR A 413 11.77 -13.37 0.34
CA THR A 413 12.38 -12.55 -0.72
C THR A 413 12.20 -13.27 -2.05
N TRP A 414 11.88 -12.53 -3.10
CA TRP A 414 11.79 -13.08 -4.44
C TRP A 414 12.62 -12.30 -5.45
N ILE A 415 12.99 -13.00 -6.53
CA ILE A 415 13.74 -12.48 -7.67
C ILE A 415 13.11 -13.03 -8.96
N GLU A 416 13.04 -12.21 -10.00
CA GLU A 416 12.61 -12.64 -11.33
C GLU A 416 13.84 -12.88 -12.22
N ILE A 417 13.97 -14.11 -12.74
CA ILE A 417 15.05 -14.52 -13.66
C ILE A 417 14.40 -15.29 -14.80
N ASP A 418 14.76 -14.97 -16.05
CA ASP A 418 14.22 -15.64 -17.25
C ASP A 418 12.68 -15.75 -17.25
N ARG A 419 12.00 -14.67 -16.83
CA ARG A 419 10.52 -14.56 -16.72
C ARG A 419 9.89 -15.52 -15.70
N LYS A 420 10.69 -16.08 -14.80
CA LYS A 420 10.23 -16.92 -13.70
C LYS A 420 10.52 -16.24 -12.38
N VAL A 421 9.51 -16.20 -11.51
CA VAL A 421 9.69 -15.71 -10.13
C VAL A 421 10.19 -16.85 -9.26
N HIS A 422 11.31 -16.63 -8.60
CA HIS A 422 11.92 -17.52 -7.62
C HIS A 422 11.77 -16.89 -6.23
N THR A 423 11.12 -17.59 -5.31
CA THR A 423 10.87 -17.12 -3.94
C THR A 423 11.70 -17.94 -2.96
N PHE A 424 12.24 -17.27 -1.95
CA PHE A 424 13.04 -17.86 -0.89
C PHE A 424 12.52 -17.46 0.49
N GLU A 425 12.39 -18.43 1.38
CA GLU A 425 12.29 -18.21 2.83
C GLU A 425 13.70 -18.24 3.47
N SER A 426 13.81 -17.78 4.71
CA SER A 426 15.07 -17.90 5.46
C SER A 426 15.44 -19.38 5.65
N GLY A 427 16.65 -19.77 5.23
CA GLY A 427 17.11 -21.16 5.29
C GLY A 427 16.48 -22.09 4.25
N ASP A 428 15.83 -21.55 3.22
CA ASP A 428 15.13 -22.35 2.22
C ASP A 428 16.08 -23.22 1.37
N ARG A 429 15.79 -24.53 1.32
CA ARG A 429 16.51 -25.53 0.53
C ARG A 429 15.65 -26.20 -0.55
N SER A 430 14.40 -25.76 -0.72
CA SER A 430 13.43 -26.33 -1.67
C SER A 430 13.76 -26.05 -3.14
N HIS A 431 14.54 -25.00 -3.40
CA HIS A 431 14.90 -24.62 -4.77
C HIS A 431 15.73 -25.71 -5.49
N PRO A 432 15.47 -26.04 -6.77
CA PRO A 432 16.20 -27.09 -7.50
C PRO A 432 17.73 -26.89 -7.55
N ARG A 433 18.18 -25.63 -7.54
CA ARG A 433 19.60 -25.24 -7.52
C ARG A 433 20.16 -24.97 -6.11
N SER A 434 19.49 -25.43 -5.04
CA SER A 434 19.87 -25.09 -3.66
C SER A 434 21.34 -25.41 -3.34
N LYS A 435 21.84 -26.59 -3.73
CA LYS A 435 23.26 -26.96 -3.52
C LYS A 435 24.24 -25.96 -4.13
N GLU A 436 23.94 -25.48 -5.33
CA GLU A 436 24.77 -24.50 -6.04
C GLU A 436 24.71 -23.12 -5.39
N ILE A 437 23.52 -22.68 -5.00
CA ILE A 437 23.29 -21.41 -4.29
C ILE A 437 24.10 -21.40 -2.99
N TYR A 438 23.97 -22.43 -2.15
CA TYR A 438 24.69 -22.47 -0.88
C TYR A 438 26.21 -22.55 -1.06
N LYS A 439 26.70 -23.30 -2.06
CA LYS A 439 28.14 -23.36 -2.38
C LYS A 439 28.68 -21.99 -2.80
N TYR A 440 27.96 -21.29 -3.68
CA TYR A 440 28.36 -19.95 -4.10
C TYR A 440 28.30 -18.95 -2.93
N LEU A 441 27.23 -19.01 -2.13
CA LEU A 441 27.05 -18.16 -0.96
C LEU A 441 28.19 -18.35 0.05
N GLN A 442 28.64 -19.58 0.32
CA GLN A 442 29.80 -19.83 1.18
C GLN A 442 31.08 -19.14 0.65
N ASN A 443 31.35 -19.26 -0.65
CA ASN A 443 32.49 -18.57 -1.27
C ASN A 443 32.35 -17.05 -1.17
N LEU A 444 31.15 -16.52 -1.39
CA LEU A 444 30.84 -15.11 -1.29
C LEU A 444 31.02 -14.59 0.13
N VAL A 445 30.56 -15.33 1.15
CA VAL A 445 30.76 -15.01 2.56
C VAL A 445 32.24 -14.97 2.92
N GLN A 446 33.05 -15.89 2.39
CA GLN A 446 34.51 -15.83 2.60
C GLN A 446 35.11 -14.55 2.02
N LYS A 447 34.71 -14.15 0.80
CA LYS A 447 35.14 -12.87 0.21
C LYS A 447 34.68 -11.68 1.06
N LEU A 448 33.45 -11.71 1.57
CA LEU A 448 32.89 -10.66 2.43
C LEU A 448 33.70 -10.52 3.72
N LYS A 449 34.00 -11.64 4.41
CA LYS A 449 34.81 -11.64 5.64
C LYS A 449 36.22 -11.09 5.40
N ASN A 450 36.84 -11.45 4.27
CA ASN A 450 38.15 -10.90 3.87
C ASN A 450 38.11 -9.38 3.63
N ASN A 451 36.91 -8.80 3.39
CA ASN A 451 36.67 -7.37 3.25
C ASN A 451 36.13 -6.73 4.55
N GLY A 452 36.27 -7.39 5.70
CA GLY A 452 35.91 -6.85 7.01
C GLY A 452 34.44 -7.03 7.42
N TYR A 453 33.66 -7.85 6.70
CA TYR A 453 32.30 -8.20 7.13
C TYR A 453 32.30 -9.09 8.38
N VAL A 454 31.55 -8.67 9.39
CA VAL A 454 31.24 -9.47 10.58
C VAL A 454 29.73 -9.69 10.63
N PRO A 455 29.24 -10.95 10.61
CA PRO A 455 27.82 -11.24 10.71
C PRO A 455 27.23 -10.72 12.01
N ASN A 456 26.09 -10.02 11.92
CA ASN A 456 25.41 -9.53 13.11
C ASN A 456 24.57 -10.65 13.76
N THR A 457 25.18 -11.49 14.60
CA THR A 457 24.49 -12.62 15.25
C THR A 457 23.48 -12.18 16.32
N SER A 458 23.51 -10.93 16.77
CA SER A 458 22.56 -10.39 17.78
C SER A 458 21.10 -10.41 17.30
N ILE A 459 20.86 -10.43 15.99
CA ILE A 459 19.52 -10.52 15.40
C ILE A 459 18.92 -11.93 15.52
N VAL A 460 19.75 -12.94 15.78
CA VAL A 460 19.30 -14.32 15.97
C VAL A 460 18.95 -14.54 17.42
N MET A 461 17.65 -14.51 17.66
CA MET A 461 17.06 -14.66 18.98
C MET A 461 17.04 -16.11 19.50
N GLN A 462 17.27 -17.10 18.65
CA GLN A 462 17.24 -18.51 19.07
C GLN A 462 18.40 -18.79 20.04
N ASN A 463 18.11 -19.56 21.09
CA ASN A 463 19.13 -19.98 22.06
C ASN A 463 19.94 -21.14 21.46
N VAL A 464 20.78 -20.80 20.50
CA VAL A 464 21.70 -21.70 19.79
C VAL A 464 23.12 -21.15 19.94
N ASP A 465 24.12 -22.00 19.70
CA ASP A 465 25.51 -21.58 19.71
C ASP A 465 25.80 -20.52 18.63
N GLU A 466 26.86 -19.73 18.81
CA GLU A 466 27.20 -18.64 17.89
C GLU A 466 27.45 -19.10 16.45
N HIS A 467 27.94 -20.32 16.24
CA HIS A 467 28.13 -20.84 14.90
C HIS A 467 26.78 -21.07 14.20
N THR A 468 25.83 -21.69 14.89
CA THR A 468 24.45 -21.84 14.39
C THR A 468 23.77 -20.49 14.17
N LYS A 469 23.99 -19.48 15.04
CA LYS A 469 23.47 -18.13 14.79
C LYS A 469 24.03 -17.54 13.50
N GLU A 470 25.33 -17.70 13.28
CA GLU A 470 25.97 -17.24 12.05
C GLU A 470 25.34 -17.88 10.82
N GLU A 471 25.16 -19.21 10.81
CA GLU A 471 24.51 -19.91 9.71
C GLU A 471 23.09 -19.40 9.42
N ILE A 472 22.31 -19.08 10.46
CA ILE A 472 20.97 -18.52 10.32
C ILE A 472 21.02 -17.14 9.65
N VAL A 473 21.91 -16.25 10.10
CA VAL A 473 22.09 -14.91 9.50
C VAL A 473 22.53 -15.00 8.04
N LEU A 474 23.41 -15.95 7.73
CA LEU A 474 23.86 -16.18 6.36
C LEU A 474 22.75 -16.78 5.48
N GLY A 475 21.84 -17.56 6.06
CA GLY A 475 20.69 -18.16 5.40
C GLY A 475 19.51 -17.20 5.14
N HIS A 476 19.63 -15.90 5.39
CA HIS A 476 18.56 -14.95 5.11
C HIS A 476 18.13 -14.98 3.64
N SER A 477 16.81 -14.84 3.42
CA SER A 477 16.19 -14.94 2.09
C SER A 477 16.79 -14.01 1.05
N GLU A 478 17.22 -12.81 1.46
CA GLU A 478 17.85 -11.81 0.59
C GLU A 478 19.15 -12.32 0.00
N LYS A 479 19.99 -12.95 0.84
CA LYS A 479 21.30 -13.48 0.42
C LYS A 479 21.12 -14.63 -0.57
N LEU A 480 20.11 -15.49 -0.35
CA LEU A 480 19.77 -16.57 -1.27
C LEU A 480 19.30 -16.03 -2.63
N ALA A 481 18.40 -15.03 -2.63
CA ALA A 481 17.87 -14.41 -3.83
C ALA A 481 18.97 -13.69 -4.64
N ILE A 482 19.82 -12.88 -3.98
CA ILE A 482 20.96 -12.21 -4.62
C ILE A 482 21.93 -13.24 -5.20
N THR A 483 22.22 -14.31 -4.46
CA THR A 483 23.12 -15.37 -4.92
C THR A 483 22.60 -16.07 -6.17
N LEU A 484 21.30 -16.40 -6.20
CA LEU A 484 20.69 -16.94 -7.42
C LEU A 484 20.82 -15.93 -8.58
N GLY A 485 20.58 -14.64 -8.33
CA GLY A 485 20.78 -13.57 -9.31
C GLY A 485 22.19 -13.55 -9.88
N LEU A 486 23.22 -13.60 -9.03
CA LEU A 486 24.63 -13.62 -9.43
C LEU A 486 24.99 -14.84 -10.28
N ILE A 487 24.44 -16.01 -9.94
CA ILE A 487 24.69 -17.27 -10.65
C ILE A 487 24.04 -17.27 -12.04
N CYS A 488 22.81 -16.78 -12.15
CA CYS A 488 22.03 -16.94 -13.38
C CYS A 488 22.19 -15.78 -14.35
N SER A 489 22.61 -14.60 -13.89
CA SER A 489 22.71 -13.41 -14.74
C SER A 489 24.16 -13.10 -15.18
N PRO A 490 24.36 -12.65 -16.44
CA PRO A 490 25.68 -12.27 -16.94
C PRO A 490 26.35 -11.19 -16.06
N PRO A 491 27.71 -11.17 -15.98
CA PRO A 491 28.45 -10.09 -15.33
C PRO A 491 27.99 -8.70 -15.76
N GLY A 492 27.87 -7.78 -14.81
CA GLY A 492 27.38 -6.42 -15.04
C GLY A 492 25.86 -6.26 -15.12
N THR A 493 25.08 -7.35 -15.18
CA THR A 493 23.61 -7.28 -15.15
C THR A 493 23.13 -6.84 -13.77
N ARG A 494 22.26 -5.82 -13.73
CA ARG A 494 21.60 -5.36 -12.50
C ARG A 494 20.74 -6.48 -11.90
N ILE A 495 20.86 -6.67 -10.59
CA ILE A 495 20.06 -7.65 -9.85
C ILE A 495 18.96 -6.91 -9.08
N MET A 496 17.71 -7.34 -9.25
CA MET A 496 16.59 -6.82 -8.46
C MET A 496 16.01 -7.90 -7.56
N ILE A 497 15.88 -7.61 -6.27
CA ILE A 497 15.17 -8.45 -5.30
C ILE A 497 14.03 -7.66 -4.66
N VAL A 498 12.98 -8.36 -4.26
CA VAL A 498 11.85 -7.77 -3.55
C VAL A 498 11.56 -8.58 -2.29
N LYS A 499 11.34 -7.89 -1.18
CA LYS A 499 11.07 -8.48 0.13
C LYS A 499 9.72 -7.99 0.67
N ASN A 500 8.95 -8.89 1.28
CA ASN A 500 7.66 -8.55 1.89
C ASN A 500 7.79 -7.74 3.20
N LEU A 501 8.96 -7.76 3.84
CA LEU A 501 9.28 -7.07 5.08
C LEU A 501 10.48 -6.13 4.88
N ARG A 502 10.73 -5.24 5.85
CA ARG A 502 11.94 -4.40 5.86
C ARG A 502 13.20 -5.26 5.81
N VAL A 503 14.18 -4.86 5.00
CA VAL A 503 15.50 -5.50 4.93
C VAL A 503 16.23 -5.23 6.26
N CYS A 504 16.82 -6.26 6.87
CA CYS A 504 17.54 -6.09 8.13
C CYS A 504 18.91 -5.39 7.90
N ALA A 505 19.45 -4.76 8.94
CA ALA A 505 20.73 -4.04 8.86
C ALA A 505 21.88 -4.91 8.32
N ASP A 506 21.96 -6.18 8.71
CA ASP A 506 22.97 -7.11 8.21
C ASP A 506 22.83 -7.38 6.71
N CYS A 507 21.60 -7.65 6.22
CA CYS A 507 21.36 -7.87 4.81
C CYS A 507 21.57 -6.60 3.97
N HIS A 508 21.26 -5.42 4.53
CA HIS A 508 21.56 -4.14 3.90
C HIS A 508 23.08 -3.97 3.70
N LEU A 509 23.87 -4.15 4.77
CA LEU A 509 25.33 -4.08 4.72
C LEU A 509 25.92 -5.11 3.74
N VAL A 510 25.47 -6.36 3.81
CA VAL A 510 25.95 -7.43 2.93
C VAL A 510 25.64 -7.11 1.47
N THR A 511 24.43 -6.61 1.17
CA THR A 511 24.07 -6.24 -0.20
C THR A 511 24.96 -5.13 -0.74
N ALA A 512 25.25 -4.12 0.08
CA ALA A 512 26.21 -3.07 -0.26
C ALA A 512 27.59 -3.67 -0.58
N LEU A 513 28.14 -4.51 0.30
CA LEU A 513 29.44 -5.14 0.08
C LEU A 513 29.47 -6.04 -1.16
N ILE A 514 28.41 -6.80 -1.43
CA ILE A 514 28.30 -7.61 -2.65
C ILE A 514 28.35 -6.72 -3.90
N SER A 515 27.65 -5.58 -3.91
CA SER A 515 27.68 -4.64 -5.05
C SER A 515 29.10 -4.18 -5.39
N LYS A 516 29.94 -3.98 -4.36
CA LYS A 516 31.36 -3.61 -4.50
C LYS A 516 32.22 -4.78 -4.99
N ILE A 517 32.05 -5.96 -4.39
CA ILE A 517 32.89 -7.15 -4.67
C ILE A 517 32.64 -7.68 -6.09
N GLU A 518 31.38 -7.74 -6.49
CA GLU A 518 30.99 -8.30 -7.79
C GLU A 518 30.89 -7.22 -8.89
N GLY A 519 31.04 -5.94 -8.53
CA GLY A 519 30.99 -4.82 -9.47
C GLY A 519 29.65 -4.69 -10.17
N ARG A 520 28.54 -4.91 -9.43
CA ARG A 520 27.18 -4.91 -9.98
C ARG A 520 26.26 -3.98 -9.20
N GLU A 521 25.35 -3.34 -9.91
CA GLU A 521 24.22 -2.67 -9.28
C GLU A 521 23.23 -3.72 -8.73
N ILE A 522 22.87 -3.57 -7.46
CA ILE A 522 21.84 -4.41 -6.82
C ILE A 522 20.75 -3.49 -6.32
N VAL A 523 19.50 -3.81 -6.63
CA VAL A 523 18.35 -3.04 -6.17
C VAL A 523 17.48 -3.93 -5.31
N ALA A 524 17.32 -3.56 -4.05
CA ALA A 524 16.40 -4.24 -3.14
C ALA A 524 15.19 -3.36 -2.89
N ARG A 525 14.00 -3.87 -3.22
CA ARG A 525 12.73 -3.28 -2.79
C ARG A 525 12.29 -3.97 -1.49
N ASP A 526 12.19 -3.22 -0.42
CA ASP A 526 11.55 -3.71 0.80
C ASP A 526 10.06 -3.34 0.82
N SER A 527 9.37 -3.59 1.93
CA SER A 527 7.94 -3.30 2.08
C SER A 527 7.57 -1.82 1.88
N SER A 528 8.54 -0.91 1.94
CA SER A 528 8.34 0.53 1.91
C SER A 528 9.11 1.26 0.81
N ARG A 529 10.35 0.86 0.51
CA ARG A 529 11.28 1.65 -0.32
C ARG A 529 12.24 0.82 -1.15
N PHE A 530 12.93 1.49 -2.06
CA PHE A 530 14.04 0.97 -2.83
C PHE A 530 15.37 1.34 -2.20
N HIS A 531 16.28 0.38 -2.26
CA HIS A 531 17.68 0.53 -1.90
C HIS A 531 18.49 0.24 -3.15
N HIS A 532 19.18 1.25 -3.68
CA HIS A 532 20.05 1.09 -4.83
C HIS A 532 21.48 0.98 -4.35
N PHE A 533 22.05 -0.22 -4.46
CA PHE A 533 23.40 -0.53 -4.03
C PHE A 533 24.35 -0.49 -5.21
N SER A 534 25.36 0.36 -5.11
CA SER A 534 26.42 0.49 -6.11
C SER A 534 27.74 0.81 -5.42
N ASN A 535 28.80 0.11 -5.81
CA ASN A 535 30.16 0.31 -5.30
C ASN A 535 30.28 0.36 -3.77
N GLY A 536 29.47 -0.44 -3.05
CA GLY A 536 29.55 -0.52 -1.60
C GLY A 536 28.69 0.50 -0.85
N LYS A 537 27.91 1.32 -1.57
CA LYS A 537 27.04 2.34 -0.98
C LYS A 537 25.60 2.09 -1.37
N CYS A 538 24.67 2.52 -0.52
CA CYS A 538 23.24 2.52 -0.80
C CYS A 538 22.74 3.95 -1.07
N SER A 539 21.75 4.10 -1.95
CA SER A 539 21.07 5.38 -2.20
C SER A 539 20.42 6.01 -0.97
N CYS A 540 20.17 5.23 0.09
CA CYS A 540 19.62 5.77 1.34
C CYS A 540 20.68 6.43 2.24
N GLY A 541 21.96 6.45 1.87
CA GLY A 541 23.03 7.06 2.69
C GLY A 541 23.19 6.42 4.07
N ASP A 542 22.86 5.13 4.19
CA ASP A 542 22.78 4.39 5.46
C ASP A 542 21.78 4.95 6.49
N HIS A 543 20.87 5.84 6.05
CA HIS A 543 19.63 6.13 6.77
C HIS A 543 18.67 4.94 6.62
N TRP A 544 19.04 3.83 7.27
CA TRP A 544 18.40 2.51 7.23
C TRP A 544 17.01 2.48 7.86
#